data_AF-A0A066Q1W0-F1
#
_entry.id   AF-A0A066Q1W0-F1
#
_cell.length_a   1.000
_cell.length_b   1.000
_cell.length_c   1.000
_cell.angle_alpha   90.00
_cell.angle_beta   90.00
_cell.angle_gamma   90.00
#
_symmetry.space_group_name_H-M   'P 1'
#
loop_
_entity.id
_entity.type
_entity.pdbx_description
1 polymer ?
#
loop_
_entity_poly.entity_id
_entity_poly.type
_entity_poly.pdbx_seq_one_letter_code
_entity_poly.pdbx_strand_id
1 'polypeptide(L)'
;MAKRVTKLKAAAEAAPQTREEVSRDIRTLGDIQREALRLETAMNDEVAEITARYTPQIENLKKEIKVLFKGIQDWCKTNRDELTNGGKTKTANLTTGTVSWRLGNPSCSVSRDVEGVIEMLRRMGLERFIRTKEEVNKEAVLAEPDAVKGIAGIKVNKGAESFYVEPFEQDAGLNK
;
A
#
# COMPACT_ATOMS: atom_id res chain seq x y z
N MET A 1 2.15 4.65 -0.35
CA MET A 1 2.31 6.10 -0.55
C MET A 1 3.72 6.47 -0.10
N ALA A 2 4.55 7.01 -0.99
CA ALA A 2 5.95 7.29 -0.69
C ALA A 2 6.07 8.39 0.38
N LYS A 3 6.79 8.11 1.48
CA LYS A 3 7.06 9.05 2.58
C LYS A 3 7.76 10.27 1.96
N ARG A 4 7.02 11.37 1.81
CA ARG A 4 7.56 12.64 1.30
C ARG A 4 8.54 13.14 2.36
N VAL A 5 9.84 13.02 2.10
CA VAL A 5 10.85 13.72 2.90
C VAL A 5 10.75 15.19 2.51
N THR A 6 9.92 15.93 3.25
CA THR A 6 9.80 17.37 3.13
C THR A 6 11.17 17.95 3.49
N LYS A 7 11.88 18.50 2.50
CA LYS A 7 13.08 19.30 2.77
C LYS A 7 12.63 20.57 3.49
N LEU A 8 12.70 20.59 4.82
CA LEU A 8 12.57 21.82 5.58
C LEU A 8 13.78 22.71 5.25
N LYS A 9 13.52 23.91 4.72
CA LYS A 9 14.52 24.98 4.71
C LYS A 9 14.64 25.44 6.16
N ALA A 10 15.79 25.22 6.77
CA ALA A 10 16.08 25.69 8.12
C ALA A 10 15.88 27.21 8.19
N ALA A 11 15.12 27.67 9.19
CA ALA A 11 15.13 29.06 9.61
C ALA A 11 16.55 29.40 10.08
N ALA A 12 17.02 30.60 9.78
CA ALA A 12 18.34 31.08 10.18
C ALA A 12 18.36 31.38 11.69
N GLU A 13 18.35 30.34 12.50
CA GLU A 13 18.78 30.38 13.89
C GLU A 13 20.32 30.42 13.90
N ALA A 14 20.91 31.09 14.89
CA ALA A 14 22.35 31.34 14.93
C ALA A 14 23.14 30.03 14.76
N ALA A 15 23.83 29.89 13.63
CA ALA A 15 24.59 28.68 13.35
C ALA A 15 25.66 28.48 14.44
N PRO A 16 25.87 27.25 14.93
CA PRO A 16 26.89 26.99 15.94
C PRO A 16 28.27 27.37 15.39
N GLN A 17 29.03 28.15 16.16
CA GLN A 17 30.36 28.67 15.81
C GLN A 17 31.49 27.90 16.50
N THR A 18 31.17 27.08 17.50
CA THR A 18 32.16 26.32 18.30
C THR A 18 31.85 24.82 18.29
N ARG A 19 32.88 24.01 18.55
CA ARG A 19 32.73 22.54 18.67
C ARG A 19 31.77 22.18 19.81
N GLU A 20 31.80 22.95 20.88
CA GLU A 20 30.96 22.79 22.05
C GLU A 20 29.49 23.09 21.73
N GLU A 21 29.21 24.12 20.91
CA GLU A 21 27.87 24.42 20.41
C GLU A 21 27.34 23.29 19.53
N VAL A 22 28.13 22.83 18.55
CA VAL A 22 27.74 21.69 17.70
C VAL A 22 27.47 20.45 18.55
N SER A 23 28.29 20.18 19.58
CA SER A 23 28.08 19.04 20.48
C SER A 23 26.78 19.14 21.29
N ARG A 24 26.40 20.36 21.71
CA ARG A 24 25.10 20.60 22.35
C ARG A 24 23.94 20.41 21.38
N ASP A 25 24.09 20.88 20.14
CA ASP A 25 23.05 20.73 19.12
C ASP A 25 22.82 19.26 18.73
N ILE A 26 23.89 18.47 18.61
CA ILE A 26 23.80 17.02 18.37
C ILE A 26 23.06 16.32 19.52
N ARG A 27 23.31 16.72 20.76
CA ARG A 27 22.58 16.19 21.93
C ARG A 27 21.09 16.54 21.85
N THR A 28 20.77 17.81 21.62
CA THR A 28 19.38 18.28 21.49
C THR A 28 18.66 17.59 20.35
N LEU A 29 19.33 17.38 19.20
CA LEU A 29 18.81 16.61 18.08
C LEU A 29 18.42 15.19 18.52
N GLY A 30 19.29 14.50 19.26
CA GLY A 30 19.01 13.17 19.79
C GLY A 30 17.87 13.14 20.82
N ASP A 31 17.76 14.17 21.67
CA ASP A 31 16.64 14.30 22.61
C ASP A 31 15.29 14.45 21.87
N ILE A 32 15.24 15.30 20.83
CA ILE A 32 14.04 15.51 20.01
C ILE A 32 13.68 14.25 19.20
N GLN A 33 14.68 13.58 18.61
CA GLN A 33 14.45 12.33 17.86
C GLN A 33 13.84 11.24 18.74
N ARG A 34 14.36 11.06 19.97
CA ARG A 34 13.80 10.10 20.92
C ARG A 34 12.39 10.46 21.35
N GLU A 35 12.10 11.75 21.55
CA GLU A 35 10.74 12.18 21.90
C GLU A 35 9.74 11.96 20.76
N ALA A 36 10.15 12.26 19.52
CA ALA A 36 9.35 11.96 18.33
C ALA A 36 9.05 10.45 18.23
N LEU A 37 10.04 9.59 18.48
CA LEU A 37 9.86 8.13 18.48
C LEU A 37 8.91 7.65 19.58
N ARG A 38 8.97 8.23 20.79
CA ARG A 38 8.03 7.90 21.88
C ARG A 38 6.60 8.26 21.51
N LEU A 39 6.39 9.45 20.94
CA LEU A 39 5.07 9.89 20.48
C LEU A 39 4.54 9.01 19.35
N GLU A 40 5.39 8.63 18.39
CA GLU A 40 5.02 7.68 17.33
C GLU A 40 4.63 6.32 17.90
N THR A 41 5.36 5.83 18.90
CA THR A 41 5.06 4.56 19.58
C THR A 41 3.72 4.63 20.32
N ALA A 42 3.50 5.67 21.14
CA ALA A 42 2.24 5.86 21.85
C ALA A 42 1.05 5.99 20.89
N MET A 43 1.20 6.72 19.78
CA MET A 43 0.19 6.81 18.73
C MET A 43 -0.13 5.43 18.13
N ASN A 44 0.88 4.61 17.86
CA ASN A 44 0.67 3.28 17.31
C ASN A 44 -0.04 2.35 18.30
N ASP A 45 0.25 2.46 19.60
CA ASP A 45 -0.45 1.73 20.65
C ASP A 45 -1.93 2.13 20.71
N GLU A 46 -2.24 3.43 20.68
CA GLU A 46 -3.62 3.92 20.62
C GLU A 46 -4.36 3.44 19.36
N VAL A 47 -3.71 3.47 18.20
CA VAL A 47 -4.27 2.93 16.95
C VAL A 47 -4.55 1.43 17.07
N ALA A 48 -3.66 0.68 17.71
CA ALA A 48 -3.85 -0.75 17.94
C ALA A 48 -5.05 -1.01 18.86
N GLU A 49 -5.21 -0.24 19.95
CA GLU A 49 -6.36 -0.35 20.86
C GLU A 49 -7.69 -0.01 20.17
N ILE A 50 -7.73 1.07 19.40
CA ILE A 50 -8.92 1.48 18.64
C ILE A 50 -9.28 0.36 17.64
N THR A 51 -8.28 -0.17 16.93
CA THR A 51 -8.49 -1.25 15.97
C THR A 51 -9.05 -2.49 16.67
N ALA A 52 -8.43 -2.93 17.77
CA ALA A 52 -8.86 -4.09 18.55
C ALA A 52 -10.29 -3.94 19.11
N ARG A 53 -10.70 -2.71 19.47
CA ARG A 53 -12.05 -2.43 19.98
C ARG A 53 -13.13 -2.55 18.89
N TYR A 54 -12.86 -2.03 17.69
CA TYR A 54 -13.88 -1.95 16.64
C TYR A 54 -13.89 -3.14 15.69
N THR A 55 -12.75 -3.82 15.49
CA THR A 55 -12.67 -4.98 14.58
C THR A 55 -13.71 -6.07 14.93
N PRO A 56 -13.87 -6.53 16.19
CA PRO A 56 -14.86 -7.57 16.51
C PRO A 56 -16.31 -7.13 16.25
N GLN A 57 -16.64 -5.87 16.54
CA GLN A 57 -17.97 -5.30 16.32
C GLN A 57 -18.31 -5.24 14.83
N ILE A 58 -17.37 -4.76 14.02
CA ILE A 58 -17.50 -4.71 12.56
C ILE A 58 -17.63 -6.12 11.99
N GLU A 59 -16.83 -7.08 12.47
CA GLU A 59 -16.90 -8.46 12.00
C GLU A 59 -18.22 -9.13 12.38
N ASN A 60 -18.79 -8.84 13.56
CA ASN A 60 -20.11 -9.32 13.92
C ASN A 60 -21.21 -8.75 13.00
N LEU A 61 -21.20 -7.43 12.78
CA LEU A 61 -22.14 -6.78 11.86
C LEU A 61 -22.01 -7.33 10.42
N LYS A 62 -20.79 -7.59 9.95
CA LYS A 62 -20.57 -8.24 8.64
C LYS A 62 -21.20 -9.63 8.57
N LYS A 63 -21.17 -10.42 9.65
CA LYS A 63 -21.82 -11.74 9.70
C LYS A 63 -23.33 -11.60 9.64
N GLU A 64 -23.91 -10.70 10.43
CA GLU A 64 -25.36 -10.43 10.42
C GLU A 64 -25.85 -9.93 9.06
N ILE A 65 -25.14 -8.98 8.45
CA ILE A 65 -25.43 -8.48 7.10
C ILE A 65 -25.40 -9.62 6.08
N LYS A 66 -24.40 -10.52 6.15
CA LYS A 66 -24.32 -11.67 5.23
C LYS A 66 -25.51 -12.60 5.36
N VAL A 67 -25.94 -12.91 6.58
CA VAL A 67 -27.10 -13.78 6.83
C VAL A 67 -28.37 -13.13 6.31
N LEU A 68 -28.62 -11.86 6.66
CA LEU A 68 -29.78 -11.11 6.19
C LEU A 68 -29.81 -10.99 4.67
N PHE A 69 -28.69 -10.61 4.06
CA PHE A 69 -28.58 -10.48 2.61
C PHE A 69 -28.84 -11.81 1.90
N LYS A 70 -28.33 -12.92 2.45
CA LYS A 70 -28.56 -14.26 1.90
C LYS A 70 -30.04 -14.64 1.96
N GLY A 71 -30.72 -14.38 3.08
CA GLY A 71 -32.17 -14.60 3.21
C GLY A 71 -32.98 -13.79 2.20
N ILE A 72 -32.69 -12.49 2.06
CA ILE A 72 -33.31 -11.62 1.05
C ILE A 72 -33.07 -12.15 -0.35
N GLN A 73 -31.82 -12.52 -0.67
CA GLN A 73 -31.44 -13.03 -1.98
C GLN A 73 -32.18 -14.33 -2.31
N ASP A 74 -32.31 -15.25 -1.37
CA ASP A 74 -32.97 -16.53 -1.60
C ASP A 74 -34.47 -16.37 -1.81
N TRP A 75 -35.13 -15.51 -1.02
CA TRP A 75 -36.54 -15.17 -1.26
C TRP A 75 -36.75 -14.46 -2.61
N CYS A 76 -35.90 -13.48 -2.96
CA CYS A 76 -35.98 -12.79 -4.26
C CYS A 76 -35.67 -13.69 -5.45
N LYS A 77 -34.90 -14.77 -5.27
CA LYS A 77 -34.67 -15.79 -6.32
C LYS A 77 -35.92 -16.63 -6.54
N THR A 78 -36.56 -17.09 -5.48
CA THR A 78 -37.79 -17.91 -5.57
C THR A 78 -38.94 -17.11 -6.17
N ASN A 79 -39.10 -15.85 -5.80
CA ASN A 79 -40.22 -15.00 -6.25
C ASN A 79 -39.85 -14.09 -7.42
N ARG A 80 -38.79 -14.43 -8.17
CA ARG A 80 -38.24 -13.54 -9.20
C ARG A 80 -39.25 -13.19 -10.28
N ASP A 81 -40.01 -14.16 -10.75
CA ASP A 81 -40.96 -13.94 -11.85
C ASP A 81 -42.10 -13.02 -11.44
N GLU A 82 -42.62 -13.15 -10.22
CA GLU A 82 -43.62 -12.24 -9.66
C GLU A 82 -43.06 -10.82 -9.53
N LEU A 83 -41.88 -10.68 -8.93
CA LEU A 83 -41.23 -9.38 -8.69
C LEU A 83 -40.82 -8.64 -9.97
N THR A 84 -40.62 -9.36 -11.07
CA THR A 84 -40.15 -8.80 -12.35
C THR A 84 -41.23 -8.81 -13.44
N ASN A 85 -42.47 -9.17 -13.09
CA ASN A 85 -43.58 -9.33 -14.04
C ASN A 85 -43.20 -10.26 -15.22
N GLY A 86 -42.64 -11.42 -14.91
CA GLY A 86 -42.10 -12.39 -15.86
C GLY A 86 -40.82 -11.92 -16.57
N GLY A 87 -39.99 -11.11 -15.92
CA GLY A 87 -38.74 -10.60 -16.47
C GLY A 87 -38.84 -9.31 -17.30
N LYS A 88 -40.01 -8.66 -17.34
CA LYS A 88 -40.21 -7.36 -18.03
C LYS A 88 -39.45 -6.21 -17.37
N THR A 89 -39.21 -6.28 -16.06
CA THR A 89 -38.37 -5.32 -15.33
C THR A 89 -37.20 -6.03 -14.65
N LYS A 90 -36.11 -5.30 -14.42
CA LYS A 90 -34.93 -5.80 -13.69
C LYS A 90 -34.80 -5.16 -12.30
N THR A 91 -35.88 -4.60 -11.80
CA THR A 91 -35.92 -3.85 -10.55
C THR A 91 -37.29 -4.09 -9.91
N ALA A 92 -37.31 -4.36 -8.61
CA ALA A 92 -38.50 -4.49 -7.79
C ALA A 92 -38.43 -3.49 -6.64
N ASN A 93 -39.45 -2.64 -6.52
CA ASN A 93 -39.56 -1.68 -5.42
C ASN A 93 -40.36 -2.33 -4.29
N LEU A 94 -39.75 -2.45 -3.12
CA LEU A 94 -40.37 -2.87 -1.87
C LEU A 94 -40.62 -1.64 -1.00
N THR A 95 -41.45 -1.79 0.02
CA THR A 95 -41.85 -0.68 0.91
C THR A 95 -40.67 0.04 1.56
N THR A 96 -39.58 -0.68 1.86
CA THR A 96 -38.41 -0.17 2.58
C THR A 96 -37.14 -0.08 1.72
N GLY A 97 -37.22 -0.41 0.43
CA GLY A 97 -36.06 -0.36 -0.44
C GLY A 97 -36.27 -1.03 -1.79
N THR A 98 -35.23 -1.04 -2.60
CA THR A 98 -35.30 -1.54 -3.98
C THR A 98 -34.33 -2.69 -4.19
N VAL A 99 -34.79 -3.76 -4.83
CA VAL A 99 -33.97 -4.89 -5.28
C VAL A 99 -33.80 -4.80 -6.78
N SER A 100 -32.59 -5.00 -7.27
CA SER A 100 -32.34 -4.98 -8.72
C SER A 100 -31.42 -6.10 -9.16
N TRP A 101 -31.68 -6.62 -10.36
CA TRP A 101 -30.86 -7.62 -11.01
C TRP A 101 -30.03 -6.92 -12.09
N ARG A 102 -28.71 -6.96 -11.93
CA ARG A 102 -27.75 -6.39 -12.88
C ARG A 102 -26.70 -7.45 -13.21
N LEU A 103 -26.29 -7.49 -14.47
CA LEU A 103 -25.11 -8.24 -14.85
C LEU A 103 -23.91 -7.40 -14.42
N GLY A 104 -23.03 -7.98 -13.60
CA GLY A 104 -21.76 -7.34 -13.28
C GLY A 104 -20.86 -7.25 -14.50
N ASN A 105 -19.82 -6.42 -14.43
CA ASN A 105 -18.78 -6.44 -15.45
C ASN A 105 -18.12 -7.84 -15.49
N PRO A 106 -17.80 -8.37 -16.68
CA PRO A 106 -17.01 -9.59 -16.79
C PRO A 106 -15.72 -9.47 -15.95
N SER A 107 -15.42 -10.50 -15.17
CA SER A 107 -14.18 -10.60 -14.40
C SER A 107 -13.40 -11.82 -14.84
N CYS A 108 -12.08 -11.73 -14.80
CA CYS A 108 -11.16 -12.83 -15.08
C CYS A 108 -10.47 -13.21 -13.78
N SER A 109 -10.49 -14.50 -13.45
CA SER A 109 -9.75 -15.06 -12.32
C SER A 109 -8.74 -16.06 -12.86
N VAL A 110 -7.50 -16.00 -12.35
CA VAL A 110 -6.42 -16.91 -12.72
C VAL A 110 -6.22 -17.91 -11.58
N SER A 111 -5.84 -19.15 -11.92
CA SER A 111 -5.49 -20.18 -10.94
C SER A 111 -4.30 -19.76 -10.06
N ARG A 112 -4.09 -20.48 -8.95
CA ARG A 112 -2.92 -20.28 -8.09
C ARG A 112 -1.60 -20.54 -8.81
N ASP A 113 -1.58 -21.51 -9.71
CA ASP A 113 -0.44 -21.76 -10.59
C ASP A 113 -0.48 -20.77 -11.77
N VAL A 114 0.19 -19.64 -11.58
CA VAL A 114 0.27 -18.57 -12.59
C VAL A 114 1.33 -18.90 -13.64
N GLU A 115 2.44 -19.53 -13.24
CA GLU A 115 3.54 -19.93 -14.12
C GLU A 115 3.06 -20.92 -15.19
N GLY A 116 2.35 -21.97 -14.77
CA GLY A 116 1.79 -22.95 -15.71
C GLY A 116 0.79 -22.35 -16.69
N VAL A 117 -0.02 -21.37 -16.24
CA VAL A 117 -0.92 -20.63 -17.13
C VAL A 117 -0.16 -19.78 -18.13
N ILE A 118 0.90 -19.07 -17.70
CA ILE A 118 1.74 -18.27 -18.59
C ILE A 118 2.42 -19.17 -19.63
N GLU A 119 2.96 -20.32 -19.21
CA GLU A 119 3.60 -21.27 -20.12
C GLU A 119 2.60 -21.82 -21.14
N MET A 120 1.40 -22.19 -20.71
CA MET A 120 0.34 -22.65 -21.61
C MET A 120 -0.08 -21.56 -22.59
N LEU A 121 -0.22 -20.31 -22.13
CA LEU A 121 -0.49 -19.16 -23.00
C LEU A 121 0.62 -18.98 -24.05
N ARG A 122 1.90 -19.15 -23.69
CA ARG A 122 3.03 -19.11 -24.66
C ARG A 122 2.94 -20.26 -25.65
N ARG A 123 2.75 -21.50 -25.17
CA ARG A 123 2.63 -22.71 -26.00
C ARG A 123 1.46 -22.61 -26.99
N MET A 124 0.38 -21.93 -26.60
CA MET A 124 -0.80 -21.69 -27.45
C MET A 124 -0.67 -20.45 -28.35
N GLY A 125 0.46 -19.72 -28.32
CA GLY A 125 0.65 -18.50 -29.11
C GLY A 125 -0.24 -17.33 -28.67
N LEU A 126 -0.73 -17.33 -27.43
CA LEU A 126 -1.65 -16.34 -26.87
C LEU A 126 -0.90 -15.24 -26.09
N GLU A 127 0.21 -14.77 -26.63
CA GLU A 127 1.09 -13.81 -25.97
C GLU A 127 0.41 -12.46 -25.67
N ARG A 128 -0.66 -12.10 -26.41
CA ARG A 128 -1.49 -10.90 -26.14
C ARG A 128 -2.10 -10.87 -24.73
N PHE A 129 -2.17 -12.01 -24.05
CA PHE A 129 -2.66 -12.12 -22.67
C PHE A 129 -1.54 -12.15 -21.63
N ILE A 130 -0.27 -12.12 -22.07
CA ILE A 130 0.90 -12.07 -21.22
C ILE A 130 1.39 -10.63 -21.18
N ARG A 131 1.45 -10.05 -19.98
CA ARG A 131 2.00 -8.71 -19.80
C ARG A 131 3.49 -8.80 -19.47
N THR A 132 4.32 -8.33 -20.39
CA THR A 132 5.77 -8.18 -20.16
C THR A 132 6.07 -6.79 -19.63
N LYS A 133 6.96 -6.69 -18.63
CA LYS A 133 7.52 -5.43 -18.13
C LYS A 133 9.03 -5.52 -18.26
N GLU A 134 9.61 -4.71 -19.13
CA GLU A 134 11.05 -4.55 -19.24
C GLU A 134 11.48 -3.36 -18.39
N GLU A 135 12.50 -3.57 -17.56
CA GLU A 135 13.08 -2.53 -16.71
C GLU A 135 14.58 -2.47 -16.92
N VAL A 136 15.14 -1.27 -16.83
CA VAL A 136 16.58 -1.08 -16.92
C VAL A 136 17.24 -1.70 -15.69
N ASN A 137 18.12 -2.68 -15.91
CA ASN A 137 18.94 -3.24 -14.87
C ASN A 137 20.03 -2.24 -14.45
N LYS A 138 19.74 -1.43 -13.44
CA LYS A 138 20.66 -0.39 -12.93
C LYS A 138 21.92 -0.99 -12.30
N GLU A 139 21.84 -2.18 -11.73
CA GLU A 139 23.00 -2.85 -11.12
C GLU A 139 24.00 -3.28 -12.21
N ALA A 140 23.52 -3.88 -13.29
CA ALA A 140 24.36 -4.22 -14.45
C ALA A 140 24.96 -2.96 -15.09
N VAL A 141 24.19 -1.88 -15.21
CA VAL A 141 24.68 -0.57 -15.67
C VAL A 141 25.80 -0.02 -14.77
N LEU A 142 25.73 -0.23 -13.45
CA LEU A 142 26.79 0.19 -12.53
C LEU A 142 28.00 -0.74 -12.55
N ALA A 143 27.81 -2.02 -12.84
CA ALA A 143 28.88 -3.00 -13.00
C ALA A 143 29.71 -2.75 -14.27
N GLU A 144 29.05 -2.33 -15.36
CA GLU A 144 29.69 -2.04 -16.65
C GLU A 144 29.31 -0.64 -17.18
N PRO A 145 29.73 0.46 -16.51
CA PRO A 145 29.33 1.82 -16.89
C PRO A 145 29.81 2.24 -18.29
N ASP A 146 30.92 1.66 -18.74
CA ASP A 146 31.50 1.96 -20.05
C ASP A 146 30.69 1.37 -21.20
N ALA A 147 30.06 0.20 -20.99
CA ALA A 147 29.25 -0.47 -22.00
C ALA A 147 27.99 0.32 -22.38
N VAL A 148 27.54 1.22 -21.51
CA VAL A 148 26.33 2.03 -21.70
C VAL A 148 26.62 3.52 -21.90
N LYS A 149 27.90 3.90 -22.08
CA LYS A 149 28.29 5.29 -22.38
C LYS A 149 27.63 5.77 -23.68
N GLY A 150 26.99 6.93 -23.62
CA GLY A 150 26.36 7.57 -24.78
C GLY A 150 24.91 7.17 -25.05
N ILE A 151 24.34 6.21 -24.29
CA ILE A 151 22.92 5.90 -24.38
C ILE A 151 22.11 7.07 -23.80
N ALA A 152 21.30 7.71 -24.65
CA ALA A 152 20.41 8.79 -24.22
C ALA A 152 19.46 8.32 -23.12
N GLY A 153 19.46 9.03 -21.98
CA GLY A 153 18.62 8.69 -20.82
C GLY A 153 19.31 7.87 -19.72
N ILE A 154 20.52 7.34 -19.95
CA ILE A 154 21.33 6.69 -18.91
C ILE A 154 22.39 7.67 -18.41
N LYS A 155 22.28 8.08 -17.13
CA LYS A 155 23.28 8.92 -16.46
C LYS A 155 23.80 8.21 -15.22
N VAL A 156 25.07 7.81 -15.26
CA VAL A 156 25.80 7.29 -14.09
C VAL A 156 26.39 8.47 -13.33
N ASN A 157 25.77 8.83 -12.20
CA ASN A 157 26.29 9.89 -11.34
C ASN A 157 27.38 9.29 -10.44
N LYS A 158 28.53 9.95 -10.34
CA LYS A 158 29.52 9.61 -9.30
C LYS A 158 28.92 9.93 -7.93
N GLY A 159 29.19 9.06 -6.95
CA GLY A 159 28.71 9.27 -5.58
C GLY A 159 29.11 10.65 -5.07
N ALA A 160 28.13 11.40 -4.58
CA ALA A 160 28.39 12.66 -3.89
C ALA A 160 28.71 12.36 -2.43
N GLU A 161 29.62 13.15 -1.85
CA GLU A 161 29.87 13.11 -0.41
C GLU A 161 28.57 13.39 0.33
N SER A 162 28.25 12.54 1.30
CA SER A 162 27.02 12.61 2.09
C SER A 162 27.39 12.93 3.54
N PHE A 163 26.72 13.93 4.10
CA PHE A 163 26.91 14.37 5.48
C PHE A 163 25.85 13.72 6.39
N TYR A 164 26.31 13.13 7.49
CA TYR A 164 25.46 12.47 8.47
C TYR A 164 25.80 12.96 9.87
N VAL A 165 24.78 13.09 10.71
CA VAL A 165 24.90 13.37 12.14
C VAL A 165 24.11 12.31 12.86
N GLU A 166 24.81 11.53 13.67
CA GLU A 166 24.23 10.45 14.47
C GLU A 166 24.41 10.80 15.95
N PRO A 167 23.35 11.25 16.64
CA PRO A 167 23.37 11.38 18.09
C PRO A 167 23.63 10.01 18.73
N PHE A 168 24.28 10.01 19.90
CA PHE A 168 24.52 8.76 20.62
C PHE A 168 23.20 8.09 21.02
N GLU A 169 23.05 6.82 20.66
CA GLU A 169 21.99 5.95 21.13
C GLU A 169 22.56 4.63 21.66
N GLN A 170 21.93 4.10 22.71
CA GLN A 170 22.25 2.79 23.25
C GLN A 170 21.22 1.79 22.76
N ASP A 171 21.66 0.83 21.92
CA ASP A 171 20.83 -0.29 21.50
C ASP A 171 20.74 -1.33 22.62
N ALA A 172 19.51 -1.68 22.99
CA ALA A 172 19.22 -2.74 23.96
C ALA A 172 19.31 -4.16 23.36
N GLY A 173 19.62 -4.28 22.06
CA GLY A 173 19.76 -5.56 21.36
C GLY A 173 18.41 -6.22 21.02
N LEU A 174 17.34 -5.43 20.92
CA LEU A 174 15.98 -5.93 20.69
C LEU A 174 15.72 -6.35 19.22
N ASN A 175 16.62 -6.01 18.30
CA ASN A 175 16.52 -6.31 16.87
C ASN A 175 17.72 -7.14 16.35
N LYS A 176 18.16 -8.16 17.09
CA LYS A 176 19.14 -9.16 16.62
C LYS A 176 18.50 -10.52 16.42
#